data_AF-A0A0F3GSV9-F1
#
_entry.id   AF-A0A0F3GSV9-F1
#
_cell.length_a   1.000
_cell.length_b   1.000
_cell.length_c   1.000
_cell.angle_alpha   90.00
_cell.angle_beta   90.00
_cell.angle_gamma   90.00
#
_symmetry.space_group_name_H-M   'P 1'
#
loop_
_entity.id
_entity.type
_entity.pdbx_description
1 polymer ?
#
loop_
_entity_poly.entity_id
_entity_poly.type
_entity_poly.pdbx_seq_one_letter_code
_entity_poly.pdbx_strand_id
1 'polypeptide(L)'
;MRYLKNMAQLKGQEQLLTVDMDNGLIVYNNRTKPLPKGVSIVINDPNEGELTRGKWTVTFYSEGGSTGGEIKLFNEKHSFLVTIDPVVGSVISK
;
A
#
# COMPACT_ATOMS: atom_id res chain seq x y z
N MET A 1 -4.52 2.63 4.77
CA MET A 1 -5.04 1.60 3.84
C MET A 1 -6.46 1.19 4.18
N ARG A 2 -6.79 0.74 5.40
CA ARG A 2 -8.19 0.44 5.82
C ARG A 2 -9.21 1.53 5.46
N TYR A 3 -8.83 2.80 5.63
CA TYR A 3 -9.64 3.95 5.21
C TYR A 3 -10.00 3.95 3.71
N LEU A 4 -9.04 3.64 2.83
CA LEU A 4 -9.25 3.64 1.38
C LEU A 4 -10.16 2.48 0.95
N LYS A 5 -9.93 1.29 1.52
CA LYS A 5 -10.81 0.13 1.32
C LYS A 5 -12.27 0.46 1.68
N ASN A 6 -12.50 1.00 2.88
CA ASN A 6 -13.85 1.38 3.30
C ASN A 6 -14.44 2.48 2.41
N MET A 7 -13.63 3.46 2.00
CA MET A 7 -14.10 4.52 1.12
C MET A 7 -14.47 4.01 -0.28
N ALA A 8 -13.75 3.01 -0.79
CA ALA A 8 -14.05 2.41 -2.09
C ALA A 8 -15.44 1.77 -2.10
N GLN A 9 -15.74 0.99 -1.06
CA GLN A 9 -17.03 0.32 -0.90
C GLN A 9 -18.16 1.33 -0.62
N LEU A 10 -17.92 2.33 0.24
CA LEU A 10 -18.94 3.33 0.61
C LEU A 10 -19.31 4.26 -0.55
N LYS A 11 -18.36 4.60 -1.41
CA LYS A 11 -18.59 5.50 -2.55
C LYS A 11 -18.95 4.77 -3.84
N GLY A 12 -18.81 3.44 -3.88
CA GLY A 12 -18.94 2.67 -5.11
C GLY A 12 -17.88 3.06 -6.16
N GLN A 13 -16.68 3.50 -5.73
CA GLN A 13 -15.63 4.01 -6.61
C GLN A 13 -14.27 3.55 -6.11
N GLU A 14 -13.45 3.02 -7.02
CA GLU A 14 -12.10 2.54 -6.71
C GLU A 14 -11.25 3.61 -6.01
N GLN A 15 -10.40 3.17 -5.09
CA GLN A 15 -9.48 4.03 -4.37
C GLN A 15 -8.03 3.55 -4.53
N LEU A 16 -7.17 4.48 -4.88
CA LEU A 16 -5.76 4.21 -5.17
C LEU A 16 -4.87 4.66 -4.01
N LEU A 17 -3.87 3.85 -3.71
CA LEU A 17 -2.70 4.26 -2.94
C LEU A 17 -1.46 3.99 -3.77
N THR A 18 -0.65 5.02 -3.98
CA THR A 18 0.64 4.91 -4.67
C THR A 18 1.76 5.16 -3.68
N VAL A 19 2.73 4.25 -3.65
CA VAL A 19 4.00 4.40 -2.95
C VAL A 19 5.06 4.71 -3.99
N ASP A 20 5.60 5.92 -3.96
CA ASP A 20 6.72 6.37 -4.78
C ASP A 20 8.00 6.21 -3.94
N MET A 21 8.72 5.12 -4.16
CA MET A 21 9.93 4.79 -3.41
C MET A 21 11.12 5.65 -3.86
N ASP A 22 11.13 6.08 -5.13
CA ASP A 22 12.19 6.93 -5.68
C ASP A 22 12.17 8.33 -5.06
N ASN A 23 10.98 8.91 -4.88
CA ASN A 23 10.81 10.23 -4.27
C ASN A 23 10.49 10.17 -2.77
N GLY A 24 10.30 8.98 -2.21
CA GLY A 24 9.93 8.77 -0.82
C GLY A 24 8.56 9.36 -0.47
N LEU A 25 7.55 9.15 -1.31
CA LEU A 25 6.20 9.71 -1.14
C LEU A 25 5.13 8.62 -1.11
N ILE A 26 4.05 8.87 -0.38
CA ILE A 26 2.79 8.12 -0.44
C ILE A 26 1.70 9.08 -0.92
N VAL A 27 1.03 8.71 -2.01
CA VAL A 27 -0.07 9.48 -2.60
C VAL A 27 -1.37 8.69 -2.46
N TYR A 28 -2.40 9.31 -1.89
CA TYR A 28 -3.72 8.71 -1.74
C TYR A 28 -4.79 9.79 -1.57
N ASN A 29 -5.97 9.63 -2.18
CA ASN A 29 -7.13 10.53 -2.00
C ASN A 29 -6.76 12.03 -2.10
N ASN A 30 -6.05 12.42 -3.17
CA ASN A 30 -5.53 13.78 -3.41
C ASN A 30 -4.61 14.33 -2.30
N ARG A 31 -4.07 13.46 -1.44
CA ARG A 31 -3.09 13.80 -0.41
C ARG A 31 -1.75 13.19 -0.77
N THR A 32 -0.70 13.94 -0.51
CA THR A 32 0.69 13.49 -0.61
C THR A 32 1.30 13.55 0.78
N LYS A 33 1.95 12.48 1.20
CA LYS A 33 2.68 12.39 2.47
C LYS A 33 4.09 11.85 2.24
N PRO A 34 5.12 12.35 2.94
CA PRO A 34 6.44 11.75 2.86
C PRO A 34 6.46 10.37 3.54
N LEU A 35 7.31 9.47 3.02
CA LEU A 35 7.72 8.27 3.76
C LEU A 35 8.51 8.69 5.01
N PRO A 36 8.41 7.92 6.11
CA PRO A 36 9.22 8.18 7.29
C PRO A 36 10.72 8.17 6.98
N LYS A 37 11.46 9.16 7.47
CA LYS A 37 12.92 9.20 7.32
C LYS A 37 13.57 8.04 8.10
N GLY A 38 14.63 7.47 7.55
CA GLY A 38 15.39 6.39 8.19
C GLY A 38 14.65 5.04 8.21
N VAL A 39 13.64 4.87 7.36
CA VAL A 39 12.92 3.61 7.18
C VAL A 39 13.12 3.15 5.74
N SER A 40 13.58 1.91 5.59
CA SER A 40 13.64 1.21 4.32
C SER A 40 12.27 0.61 4.02
N ILE A 41 11.91 0.58 2.74
CA ILE A 41 10.67 0.00 2.23
C ILE A 41 10.99 -1.07 1.20
N VAL A 42 10.34 -2.21 1.32
CA VAL A 42 10.32 -3.29 0.33
C VAL A 42 8.87 -3.65 0.09
N ILE A 43 8.48 -3.75 -1.17
CA ILE A 43 7.14 -4.14 -1.57
C ILE A 43 7.23 -5.51 -2.25
N ASN A 44 6.31 -6.42 -1.93
CA ASN A 44 6.16 -7.66 -2.66
C ASN A 44 4.83 -7.60 -3.42
N ASP A 45 4.91 -7.34 -4.71
CA ASP A 45 3.75 -7.29 -5.60
C ASP A 45 3.41 -8.72 -6.09
N PRO A 46 2.13 -9.12 -6.12
CA PRO A 46 1.75 -10.46 -6.58
C PRO A 46 2.14 -10.78 -8.03
N ASN A 47 2.33 -9.76 -8.87
CA ASN A 47 2.66 -9.91 -10.30
C ASN A 47 4.12 -9.54 -10.59
N GLU A 48 4.64 -8.47 -9.97
CA GLU A 48 5.99 -7.97 -10.24
C GLU A 48 7.07 -8.54 -9.29
N GLY A 49 6.66 -9.16 -8.18
CA GLY A 49 7.56 -9.67 -7.16
C GLY A 49 8.13 -8.57 -6.26
N GLU A 50 9.37 -8.74 -5.81
CA GLU A 50 10.01 -7.80 -4.88
C GLU A 50 10.44 -6.50 -5.58
N LEU A 51 9.94 -5.38 -5.07
CA LEU A 51 10.22 -4.02 -5.53
C LEU A 51 10.88 -3.21 -4.39
N THR A 52 12.02 -2.59 -4.70
CA THR A 52 12.78 -1.74 -3.77
C THR A 52 12.95 -0.30 -4.26
N ARG A 53 12.42 -0.01 -5.46
CA ARG A 53 12.50 1.28 -6.15
C ARG A 53 11.32 1.44 -7.11
N GLY A 54 11.12 2.62 -7.65
CA GLY A 54 10.02 2.92 -8.55
C GLY A 54 8.73 3.32 -7.83
N LYS A 55 7.62 3.17 -8.54
CA LYS A 55 6.27 3.46 -8.04
C LYS A 55 5.48 2.17 -8.01
N TRP A 56 4.83 1.91 -6.89
CA TRP A 56 3.91 0.80 -6.74
C TRP A 56 2.53 1.31 -6.36
N THR A 57 1.49 0.79 -6.98
CA THR A 57 0.11 1.21 -6.76
C THR A 57 -0.75 0.03 -6.35
N VAL A 58 -1.44 0.17 -5.23
CA VAL A 58 -2.53 -0.74 -4.85
C VAL A 58 -3.87 -0.10 -5.12
N THR A 59 -4.74 -0.85 -5.81
CA THR A 59 -6.12 -0.46 -6.06
C THR A 59 -7.02 -1.19 -5.07
N PHE A 60 -7.86 -0.45 -4.36
CA PHE A 60 -8.99 -1.00 -3.60
C PHE A 60 -10.25 -0.85 -4.43
N TYR A 61 -10.87 -1.97 -4.79
CA TYR A 61 -12.04 -1.98 -5.65
C TYR A 61 -13.33 -1.74 -4.87
N SER A 62 -14.36 -1.25 -5.57
CA SER A 62 -15.66 -0.92 -4.96
C SER A 62 -16.41 -2.13 -4.40
N GLU A 63 -16.20 -3.29 -5.01
CA GLU A 63 -16.74 -4.60 -4.63
C GLU A 63 -16.04 -5.20 -3.39
N GLY A 64 -14.90 -4.63 -3.00
CA GLY A 64 -14.21 -4.94 -1.75
C GLY A 64 -12.83 -5.59 -1.90
N GLY A 65 -12.52 -6.17 -3.07
CA GLY A 65 -11.20 -6.73 -3.35
C GLY A 65 -10.09 -5.69 -3.49
N SER A 66 -8.87 -6.14 -3.79
CA SER A 66 -7.75 -5.27 -4.12
C SER A 66 -6.77 -5.92 -5.08
N THR A 67 -5.79 -5.16 -5.60
CA THR A 67 -4.65 -5.76 -6.31
C THR A 67 -3.74 -6.57 -5.38
N GLY A 68 -3.89 -6.43 -4.05
CA GLY A 68 -3.13 -7.16 -3.04
C GLY A 68 -1.69 -6.67 -2.90
N GLY A 69 -0.88 -7.46 -2.19
CA GLY A 69 0.55 -7.25 -2.02
C GLY A 69 0.97 -7.05 -0.57
N GLU A 70 2.29 -7.00 -0.37
CA GLU A 70 2.90 -6.83 0.94
C GLU A 70 3.82 -5.61 0.96
N ILE A 71 3.82 -4.88 2.07
CA ILE A 71 4.71 -3.74 2.29
C ILE A 71 5.46 -3.99 3.58
N LYS A 72 6.77 -4.16 3.46
CA LYS A 72 7.67 -4.28 4.59
C LYS A 72 8.38 -2.95 4.81
N LEU A 73 8.18 -2.40 6.00
CA LEU A 73 8.86 -1.21 6.50
C LEU A 73 9.85 -1.64 7.58
N PHE A 74 11.11 -1.24 7.49
CA PHE A 74 12.09 -1.63 8.48
C PHE A 74 13.18 -0.59 8.69
N ASN A 75 13.79 -0.63 9.87
CA ASN A 75 15.04 0.05 10.19
C ASN A 75 15.94 -0.92 10.97
N GLU A 76 17.05 -0.43 11.52
CA GLU A 76 18.01 -1.25 12.26
C GLU A 76 17.41 -1.96 13.50
N LYS A 77 16.30 -1.46 14.04
CA LYS A 77 15.74 -1.92 15.33
C LYS A 77 14.36 -2.56 15.22
N HIS A 78 13.58 -2.20 14.19
CA HIS A 78 12.18 -2.59 14.06
C HIS A 78 11.85 -2.96 12.62
N SER A 79 10.94 -3.92 12.46
CA SER A 79 10.30 -4.29 11.19
C SER A 79 8.79 -4.31 11.38
N PHE A 80 8.08 -3.84 10.37
CA PHE A 80 6.63 -3.78 10.32
C PHE A 80 6.18 -4.28 8.95
N LEU A 81 5.22 -5.21 8.93
CA LEU A 81 4.68 -5.81 7.72
C LEU A 81 3.22 -5.45 7.58
N VAL A 82 2.85 -4.94 6.41
CA VAL A 82 1.46 -4.75 6.00
C VAL A 82 1.17 -5.73 4.89
N THR A 83 0.19 -6.61 5.10
CA THR A 83 -0.31 -7.54 4.08
C THR A 83 -1.70 -7.09 3.62
N ILE A 84 -1.91 -7.07 2.32
CA ILE A 84 -3.16 -6.71 1.67
C ILE A 84 -3.70 -7.95 0.94
N ASP A 85 -4.87 -8.42 1.38
CA ASP A 85 -5.53 -9.56 0.76
C ASP A 85 -6.16 -9.14 -0.59
N PRO A 86 -5.84 -9.82 -1.71
CA PRO A 86 -6.37 -9.44 -3.02
C PRO A 86 -7.88 -9.74 -3.16
N VAL A 87 -8.42 -10.75 -2.47
CA VAL A 87 -9.81 -11.20 -2.62
C VAL A 87 -10.76 -10.31 -1.83
N VAL A 88 -10.44 -10.01 -0.57
CA VAL A 88 -11.33 -9.28 0.35
C VAL A 88 -10.83 -7.88 0.72
N GLY A 89 -9.69 -7.45 0.17
CA GLY A 89 -9.11 -6.13 0.42
C GLY A 89 -8.72 -5.90 1.88
N SER A 90 -8.60 -6.98 2.67
CA SER A 90 -8.31 -6.91 4.10
C SER A 90 -6.86 -6.47 4.30
N VAL A 91 -6.68 -5.53 5.24
CA VAL A 91 -5.36 -5.00 5.59
C VAL A 91 -4.99 -5.48 6.98
N ILE A 92 -3.92 -6.27 7.05
CA ILE A 92 -3.35 -6.81 8.28
C ILE A 92 -1.99 -6.17 8.48
N SER A 93 -1.70 -5.73 9.70
CA SER A 93 -0.41 -5.18 10.08
C SER A 93 0.19 -5.96 11.25
N LYS A 94 1.46 -6.32 11.16
CA LYS A 94 2.23 -7.05 12.17
C LYS A 94 3.57 -6.38 12.44
#